data_AF-A0A9N8VSY8-F1
#
_entry.id   AF-A0A9N8VSY8-F1
#
_cell.length_a   1.000
_cell.length_b   1.000
_cell.length_c   1.000
_cell.angle_alpha   90.00
_cell.angle_beta   90.00
_cell.angle_gamma   90.00
#
_symmetry.space_group_name_H-M   'P 1'
#
loop_
_entity.id
_entity.type
_entity.pdbx_description
1 polymer ?
#
loop_
_entity_poly.entity_id
_entity_poly.type
_entity_poly.pdbx_seq_one_letter_code
_entity_poly.pdbx_strand_id
1 'polypeptide(L)'
;MFRGGFLAWRLCIHYPERVKAIISLSTPYIPPNDNYISLESVAEILPNLQYQVYLSHPKAEIELDSNDHIKLFDGKSMLGHVIDGTHGFHGGLNWYKTRKVNYQDEKGTRKQIHHPALMVTASKDLHIYPSMTKNMHKFCKDLSIKNIENSGHWMMIEQTNQLHEYLDEFLEYVKNNESILIEKQQQYRPYYYRYQSKENKAKL
;
A
#
# COMPACT_ATOMS: atom_id res chain seq x y z
N MET A 1 -2.82 -8.15 10.01
CA MET A 1 -2.56 -6.71 9.81
C MET A 1 -2.07 -6.47 8.39
N PHE A 2 -2.69 -5.53 7.66
CA PHE A 2 -2.23 -5.16 6.33
C PHE A 2 -0.91 -4.38 6.39
N ARG A 3 0.19 -5.02 5.96
CA ARG A 3 1.50 -4.35 5.81
C ARG A 3 1.82 -4.00 4.37
N GLY A 4 1.12 -4.59 3.41
CA GLY A 4 1.31 -4.33 1.98
C GLY A 4 1.19 -2.85 1.59
N GLY A 5 0.33 -2.08 2.28
CA GLY A 5 0.20 -0.64 2.03
C GLY A 5 1.48 0.15 2.26
N PHE A 6 2.29 -0.20 3.27
CA PHE A 6 3.58 0.46 3.48
C PHE A 6 4.54 0.22 2.31
N LEU A 7 4.58 -1.01 1.80
CA LEU A 7 5.40 -1.34 0.64
C LEU A 7 4.90 -0.62 -0.62
N ALA A 8 3.58 -0.55 -0.83
CA ALA A 8 3.00 0.16 -1.95
C ALA A 8 3.38 1.65 -1.94
N TRP A 9 3.27 2.33 -0.79
CA TRP A 9 3.74 3.71 -0.65
C TRP A 9 5.24 3.86 -0.91
N ARG A 10 6.05 2.90 -0.43
CA ARG A 10 7.49 2.88 -0.69
C ARG A 10 7.80 2.75 -2.18
N LEU A 11 7.07 1.91 -2.92
CA LEU A 11 7.22 1.81 -4.37
C LEU A 11 6.95 3.17 -5.04
N CYS A 12 5.94 3.91 -4.59
CA CYS A 12 5.64 5.24 -5.10
C CYS A 12 6.76 6.26 -4.82
N ILE A 13 7.49 6.17 -3.71
CA ILE A 13 8.59 7.13 -3.43
C ILE A 13 9.89 6.76 -4.14
N HIS A 14 10.23 5.48 -4.23
CA HIS A 14 11.51 5.02 -4.78
C HIS A 14 11.48 4.84 -6.30
N TYR A 15 10.36 4.37 -6.84
CA TYR A 15 10.24 4.01 -8.26
C TYR A 15 8.95 4.56 -8.86
N PRO A 16 8.75 5.89 -8.82
CA PRO A 16 7.51 6.51 -9.25
C PRO A 16 7.13 6.26 -10.71
N GLU A 17 8.11 6.07 -11.57
CA GLU A 17 7.93 5.75 -12.99
C GLU A 17 7.32 4.35 -13.22
N ARG A 18 7.36 3.48 -12.20
CA ARG A 18 6.79 2.12 -12.24
C ARG A 18 5.39 2.04 -11.66
N VAL A 19 4.88 3.14 -11.12
CA VAL A 19 3.55 3.20 -10.52
C VAL A 19 2.68 4.13 -11.34
N LYS A 20 1.50 3.65 -11.69
CA LYS A 20 0.49 4.45 -12.39
C LYS A 20 -0.54 5.04 -11.45
N ALA A 21 -0.99 4.24 -10.48
CA ALA A 21 -1.92 4.62 -9.42
C ALA A 21 -1.69 3.70 -8.21
N ILE A 22 -2.17 4.12 -7.04
CA ILE A 22 -2.04 3.35 -5.79
C ILE A 22 -3.37 3.25 -5.06
N ILE A 23 -3.66 2.06 -4.55
CA ILE A 23 -4.77 1.81 -3.63
C ILE A 23 -4.15 1.29 -2.33
N SER A 24 -4.48 1.92 -1.20
CA SER A 24 -4.07 1.46 0.12
C SER A 24 -5.28 1.24 1.01
N LEU A 25 -5.32 0.07 1.65
CA LEU A 25 -6.37 -0.31 2.60
C LEU A 25 -5.81 -0.26 4.01
N SER A 26 -6.48 0.47 4.91
CA SER A 26 -6.12 0.67 6.33
C SER A 26 -4.70 1.20 6.60
N THR A 27 -3.81 1.37 5.63
CA THR A 27 -2.44 1.83 5.86
C THR A 27 -2.25 3.23 5.29
N PRO A 28 -2.36 4.29 6.11
CA PRO A 28 -2.17 5.66 5.64
C PRO A 28 -0.74 5.87 5.15
N TYR A 29 -0.57 6.80 4.21
CA TYR A 29 0.76 7.24 3.82
C TYR A 29 1.39 8.05 4.95
N ILE A 30 2.58 7.61 5.39
CA ILE A 30 3.42 8.33 6.34
C ILE A 30 4.67 8.74 5.56
N PRO A 31 4.91 10.05 5.35
CA PRO A 31 6.09 10.49 4.60
C PRO A 31 7.38 10.18 5.38
N PRO A 32 8.52 10.00 4.68
CA PRO A 32 9.83 9.88 5.29
C PRO A 32 10.12 11.00 6.30
N ASN A 33 10.59 10.61 7.48
CA ASN A 33 11.01 11.54 8.53
C ASN A 33 12.50 11.86 8.41
N ASP A 34 12.89 13.07 8.81
CA ASP A 34 14.30 13.48 8.81
C ASP A 34 15.07 12.82 9.95
N ASN A 35 14.41 12.60 11.08
CA ASN A 35 14.96 11.94 12.26
C ASN A 35 14.39 10.53 12.43
N TYR A 36 15.24 9.61 12.90
CA TYR A 36 14.80 8.27 13.25
C TYR A 36 13.89 8.33 14.49
N ILE A 37 12.74 7.65 14.41
CA ILE A 37 11.83 7.46 15.53
C ILE A 37 11.72 5.96 15.77
N SER A 38 12.10 5.51 16.97
CA SER A 38 12.04 4.10 17.35
C SER A 38 10.59 3.60 17.43
N LEU A 39 10.41 2.28 17.45
CA LEU A 39 9.08 1.70 17.53
C LEU A 39 8.44 1.95 18.89
N GLU A 40 9.27 2.00 19.94
CA GLU A 40 8.89 2.32 21.32
C GLU A 40 8.34 3.75 21.40
N SER A 41 9.05 4.74 20.85
CA SER A 41 8.56 6.12 20.83
C SER A 41 7.29 6.29 19.98
N VAL A 42 7.13 5.50 18.91
CA VAL A 42 5.85 5.48 18.18
C VAL A 42 4.73 4.94 19.06
N ALA A 43 4.98 3.86 19.82
CA ALA A 43 3.99 3.28 20.73
C ALA A 43 3.62 4.21 21.89
N GLU A 44 4.54 5.06 22.35
CA GLU A 44 4.25 6.10 23.34
C GLU A 44 3.29 7.17 22.78
N ILE A 45 3.46 7.56 21.51
CA ILE A 45 2.63 8.58 20.85
C ILE A 45 1.29 7.98 20.38
N LEU A 46 1.31 6.73 19.90
CA LEU A 46 0.17 6.00 19.37
C LEU A 46 0.02 4.65 20.09
N PRO A 47 -0.59 4.63 21.29
CA PRO A 47 -0.72 3.41 22.11
C PRO A 47 -1.47 2.28 21.40
N ASN A 48 -2.39 2.59 20.49
CA ASN A 48 -3.08 1.63 19.63
C ASN A 48 -2.13 0.79 18.75
N LEU A 49 -0.88 1.23 18.56
CA LEU A 49 0.18 0.53 17.84
C LEU A 49 1.19 -0.18 18.76
N GLN A 50 0.95 -0.24 20.07
CA GLN A 50 1.90 -0.82 21.03
C GLN A 50 2.22 -2.29 20.77
N TYR A 51 1.25 -3.06 20.26
CA TYR A 51 1.47 -4.47 19.87
C TYR A 51 2.62 -4.63 18.87
N GLN A 52 2.95 -3.60 18.08
CA GLN A 52 4.06 -3.66 17.14
C GLN A 52 5.40 -3.84 17.85
N VAL A 53 5.57 -3.27 19.05
CA VAL A 53 6.78 -3.44 19.89
C VAL A 53 6.93 -4.91 20.26
N TYR A 54 5.85 -5.54 20.74
CA TYR A 54 5.83 -6.98 21.03
C TYR A 54 6.20 -7.80 19.79
N LEU A 55 5.55 -7.55 18.64
CA LEU A 55 5.81 -8.29 17.39
C LEU A 55 7.21 -8.08 16.81
N SER A 56 7.91 -7.00 17.19
CA SER A 56 9.32 -6.80 16.83
C SER A 56 10.30 -7.60 17.70
N HIS A 57 9.87 -8.02 18.89
CA HIS A 57 10.72 -8.69 19.86
C HIS A 57 10.91 -10.17 19.48
N PRO A 58 12.13 -10.74 19.59
CA PRO A 58 12.40 -12.14 19.25
C PRO A 58 11.48 -13.16 19.96
N LYS A 59 11.05 -12.84 21.19
CA LYS A 59 10.13 -13.71 21.94
C LYS A 59 8.77 -13.91 21.27
N ALA A 60 8.28 -12.94 20.49
CA ALA A 60 6.95 -13.04 19.88
C ALA A 60 6.88 -14.20 18.90
N GLU A 61 7.95 -14.46 18.17
CA GLU A 61 8.05 -15.61 17.27
C GLU A 61 7.88 -16.92 18.03
N ILE A 62 8.67 -17.11 19.09
CA ILE A 62 8.63 -18.30 19.94
C ILE A 62 7.23 -18.49 20.55
N GLU A 63 6.65 -17.44 21.12
CA GLU A 63 5.34 -17.50 21.78
C GLU A 63 4.19 -17.76 20.80
N LEU A 64 4.24 -17.17 19.59
CA LEU A 64 3.20 -17.34 18.57
C LEU A 64 3.29 -18.70 17.89
N ASP A 65 4.51 -19.18 17.58
CA ASP A 65 4.73 -20.49 16.96
C ASP A 65 4.38 -21.64 17.92
N SER A 66 4.56 -21.43 19.22
CA SER A 66 4.23 -22.42 20.27
C SER A 66 2.74 -22.47 20.61
N ASN A 67 1.93 -21.53 20.10
CA ASN A 67 0.52 -21.43 20.47
C ASN A 67 -0.38 -22.09 19.42
N ASP A 68 -0.80 -23.32 19.70
CA ASP A 68 -1.69 -24.10 18.83
C ASP A 68 -3.07 -23.46 18.61
N HIS A 69 -3.50 -22.54 19.49
CA HIS A 69 -4.76 -21.79 19.32
C HIS A 69 -4.60 -20.55 18.44
N ILE A 70 -3.38 -20.02 18.29
CA ILE A 70 -3.05 -18.89 17.41
C ILE A 70 -2.66 -19.37 16.01
N LYS A 71 -2.51 -20.69 15.82
CA LYS A 71 -2.65 -21.35 14.51
C LYS A 71 -4.08 -21.17 14.04
N LEU A 72 -4.40 -19.95 13.61
CA LEU A 72 -5.68 -19.43 13.16
C LEU A 72 -6.27 -20.17 11.95
N PHE A 73 -5.65 -21.28 11.52
CA PHE A 73 -5.77 -21.83 10.19
C PHE A 73 -5.53 -23.35 10.26
N ASP A 74 -6.58 -24.11 10.55
CA ASP A 74 -6.59 -25.58 10.55
C ASP A 74 -6.67 -26.19 9.12
N GLY A 75 -6.52 -25.35 8.10
CA GLY A 75 -6.59 -25.73 6.69
C GLY A 75 -7.98 -26.11 6.17
N LYS A 76 -9.06 -25.97 6.96
CA LYS A 76 -10.41 -26.48 6.60
C LYS A 76 -11.43 -25.42 6.19
N SER A 77 -11.11 -24.13 6.29
CA SER A 77 -11.98 -23.03 5.84
C SER A 77 -11.33 -22.20 4.73
N MET A 78 -12.10 -21.37 4.01
CA MET A 78 -11.58 -20.41 3.01
C MET A 78 -10.52 -19.43 3.61
N LEU A 79 -10.48 -19.27 4.93
CA LEU A 79 -9.41 -18.54 5.64
C LEU A 79 -8.11 -19.36 5.80
N GLY A 80 -8.15 -20.68 5.58
CA GLY A 80 -7.14 -21.69 5.94
C GLY A 80 -5.86 -21.74 5.09
N HIS A 81 -5.58 -20.73 4.26
CA HIS A 81 -4.44 -20.74 3.33
C HIS A 81 -3.35 -19.70 3.61
N VAL A 82 -3.46 -18.91 4.69
CA VAL A 82 -2.67 -17.67 4.82
C VAL A 82 -1.34 -17.85 5.56
N ILE A 83 -1.23 -18.85 6.45
CA ILE A 83 0.04 -19.21 7.10
C ILE A 83 0.14 -20.74 7.04
N ASP A 84 0.89 -21.26 6.08
CA ASP A 84 1.27 -22.67 6.13
C ASP A 84 2.10 -22.88 7.40
N GLY A 85 1.63 -23.77 8.29
CA GLY A 85 2.26 -24.05 9.58
C GLY A 85 3.69 -24.60 9.46
N THR A 86 4.18 -24.79 8.23
CA THR A 86 5.55 -25.15 7.89
C THR A 86 6.59 -24.06 8.17
N HIS A 87 6.24 -22.77 8.06
CA HIS A 87 7.21 -21.66 8.17
C HIS A 87 6.99 -20.74 9.37
N GLY A 88 5.91 -20.96 10.14
CA GLY A 88 5.61 -20.18 11.35
C GLY A 88 5.40 -18.68 11.11
N PHE A 89 5.53 -17.88 12.17
CA PHE A 89 5.34 -16.44 12.15
C PHE A 89 6.60 -15.64 11.77
N HIS A 90 7.77 -16.28 11.67
CA HIS A 90 9.07 -15.65 11.42
C HIS A 90 9.04 -14.59 10.30
N GLY A 91 8.58 -14.99 9.10
CA GLY A 91 8.55 -14.11 7.93
C GLY A 91 7.65 -12.88 8.13
N GLY A 92 6.46 -13.07 8.72
CA GLY A 92 5.51 -11.99 8.99
C GLY A 92 6.00 -11.02 10.06
N LEU A 93 6.74 -11.51 11.07
CA LEU A 93 7.27 -10.70 12.17
C LEU A 93 8.50 -9.88 11.77
N ASN A 94 9.29 -10.34 10.80
CA ASN A 94 10.49 -9.61 10.37
C ASN A 94 10.18 -8.19 9.88
N TRP A 95 8.99 -7.93 9.34
CA TRP A 95 8.55 -6.58 8.98
C TRP A 95 8.65 -5.58 10.14
N TYR A 96 8.39 -6.02 11.38
CA TYR A 96 8.43 -5.17 12.57
C TYR A 96 9.87 -4.81 12.98
N LYS A 97 10.85 -5.58 12.50
CA LYS A 97 12.28 -5.40 12.79
C LYS A 97 12.96 -4.46 11.78
N THR A 98 12.32 -4.14 10.65
CA THR A 98 12.95 -3.37 9.55
C THR A 98 12.87 -1.86 9.69
N ARG A 99 12.29 -1.31 10.77
CA ARG A 99 12.05 0.14 10.90
C ARG A 99 13.31 0.99 10.70
N LYS A 100 14.45 0.59 11.27
CA LYS A 100 15.71 1.34 11.18
C LYS A 100 16.30 1.33 9.77
N VAL A 101 16.32 0.17 9.12
CA VAL A 101 16.79 0.07 7.72
C VAL A 101 15.85 0.81 6.78
N ASN A 102 14.54 0.71 7.01
CA ASN A 102 13.53 1.44 6.25
C ASN A 102 13.74 2.96 6.32
N TYR A 103 14.02 3.48 7.52
CA TYR A 103 14.36 4.90 7.71
C TYR A 103 15.64 5.30 6.97
N GLN A 104 16.68 4.46 7.01
CA GLN A 104 17.94 4.74 6.32
C GLN A 104 17.76 4.79 4.79
N ASP A 105 16.99 3.85 4.25
CA ASP A 105 16.68 3.76 2.82
C ASP A 105 15.81 4.95 2.34
N GLU A 106 14.90 5.43 3.18
CA GLU A 106 14.03 6.57 2.88
C GLU A 106 14.72 7.94 3.05
N LYS A 107 15.99 7.99 3.48
CA LYS A 107 16.70 9.26 3.64
C LYS A 107 16.89 9.96 2.31
N GLY A 108 16.45 11.21 2.25
CA GLY A 108 16.58 12.05 1.05
C GLY A 108 15.63 11.67 -0.09
N THR A 109 14.74 10.69 0.11
CA THR A 109 13.72 10.39 -0.88
C THR A 109 12.66 11.48 -0.93
N ARG A 110 11.91 11.50 -2.02
CA ARG A 110 10.76 12.40 -2.15
C ARG A 110 9.72 12.11 -1.05
N LYS A 111 9.05 13.16 -0.59
CA LYS A 111 7.95 13.07 0.38
C LYS A 111 6.58 13.19 -0.28
N GLN A 112 6.51 13.78 -1.49
CA GLN A 112 5.27 14.03 -2.23
C GLN A 112 4.94 12.86 -3.16
N ILE A 113 3.67 12.46 -3.15
CA ILE A 113 3.08 11.48 -4.06
C ILE A 113 2.19 12.24 -5.05
N HIS A 114 2.52 12.13 -6.34
CA HIS A 114 1.77 12.80 -7.41
C HIS A 114 0.83 11.86 -8.17
N HIS A 115 0.91 10.57 -7.88
CA HIS A 115 0.06 9.55 -8.48
C HIS A 115 -1.38 9.65 -7.96
N PRO A 116 -2.38 9.28 -8.78
CA PRO A 116 -3.71 8.96 -8.30
C PRO A 116 -3.64 7.97 -7.15
N ALA A 117 -4.24 8.33 -6.02
CA ALA A 117 -4.18 7.56 -4.79
C ALA A 117 -5.57 7.39 -4.19
N LEU A 118 -5.97 6.14 -3.95
CA LEU A 118 -7.13 5.80 -3.15
C LEU A 118 -6.67 5.30 -1.77
N MET A 119 -7.18 5.94 -0.72
CA MET A 119 -7.07 5.46 0.66
C MET A 119 -8.44 4.99 1.14
N VAL A 120 -8.56 3.71 1.49
CA VAL A 120 -9.79 3.16 2.07
C VAL A 120 -9.58 2.91 3.56
N THR A 121 -10.42 3.53 4.39
CA THR A 121 -10.46 3.35 5.85
C THR A 121 -11.70 2.59 6.27
N ALA A 122 -11.69 2.08 7.51
CA ALA A 122 -12.79 1.36 8.12
C ALA A 122 -13.18 2.01 9.45
N SER A 123 -14.47 2.24 9.69
CA SER A 123 -14.91 3.03 10.86
C SER A 123 -14.72 2.34 12.20
N LYS A 124 -14.62 1.00 12.24
CA LYS A 124 -14.39 0.19 13.45
C LYS A 124 -13.00 -0.43 13.49
N ASP A 125 -12.04 0.05 12.68
CA ASP A 125 -10.66 -0.41 12.76
C ASP A 125 -10.08 -0.06 14.14
N LEU A 126 -9.70 -1.09 14.90
CA LEU A 126 -9.23 -0.96 16.29
C LEU A 126 -7.82 -0.39 16.38
N HIS A 127 -7.04 -0.48 15.30
CA HIS A 127 -5.63 -0.12 15.29
C HIS A 127 -5.32 1.04 14.37
N ILE A 128 -6.01 1.18 13.24
CA ILE A 128 -5.77 2.27 12.30
C ILE A 128 -7.02 3.10 12.10
N TYR A 129 -7.15 4.14 12.93
CA TYR A 129 -8.31 5.01 12.90
C TYR A 129 -8.37 5.85 11.61
N PRO A 130 -9.56 6.13 11.05
CA PRO A 130 -9.71 7.01 9.89
C PRO A 130 -9.05 8.38 10.08
N SER A 131 -9.03 8.90 11.31
CA SER A 131 -8.38 10.16 11.68
C SER A 131 -6.87 10.20 11.38
N MET A 132 -6.21 9.05 11.28
CA MET A 132 -4.78 8.97 10.93
C MET A 132 -4.50 9.40 9.48
N THR A 133 -5.52 9.48 8.62
CA THR A 133 -5.40 9.97 7.24
C THR A 133 -5.43 11.49 7.11
N LYS A 134 -5.73 12.22 8.20
CA LYS A 134 -6.01 13.67 8.19
C LYS A 134 -4.96 14.52 7.46
N ASN A 135 -3.68 14.13 7.53
CA ASN A 135 -2.58 14.88 6.93
C ASN A 135 -2.16 14.40 5.53
N MET A 136 -2.78 13.34 4.99
CA MET A 136 -2.33 12.75 3.72
C MET A 136 -2.44 13.73 2.55
N HIS A 137 -3.45 14.59 2.51
CA HIS A 137 -3.64 15.62 1.46
C HIS A 137 -2.47 16.60 1.33
N LYS A 138 -1.62 16.75 2.36
CA LYS A 138 -0.42 17.60 2.30
C LYS A 138 0.65 17.00 1.40
N PHE A 139 0.66 15.67 1.26
CA PHE A 139 1.72 14.92 0.58
C PHE A 139 1.22 14.17 -0.66
N CYS A 140 -0.02 13.68 -0.67
CA CYS A 140 -0.63 13.05 -1.84
C CYS A 140 -1.46 14.11 -2.57
N LYS A 141 -1.04 14.46 -3.80
CA LYS A 141 -1.65 15.56 -4.57
C LYS A 141 -2.95 15.18 -5.26
N ASP A 142 -3.09 13.90 -5.61
CA ASP A 142 -4.29 13.33 -6.22
C ASP A 142 -4.79 12.23 -5.30
N LEU A 143 -5.51 12.61 -4.25
CA LEU A 143 -5.91 11.72 -3.17
C LEU A 143 -7.43 11.67 -3.02
N SER A 144 -7.98 10.47 -3.16
CA SER A 144 -9.33 10.11 -2.76
C SER A 144 -9.28 9.33 -1.45
N ILE A 145 -10.09 9.72 -0.47
CA ILE A 145 -10.25 8.98 0.79
C ILE A 145 -11.70 8.50 0.86
N LYS A 146 -11.90 7.18 1.04
CA LYS A 146 -13.21 6.57 1.23
C LYS A 146 -13.24 5.85 2.58
N ASN A 147 -14.34 5.96 3.31
CA ASN A 147 -14.52 5.28 4.58
C ASN A 147 -15.65 4.25 4.45
N ILE A 148 -15.35 2.99 4.79
CA ILE A 148 -16.33 1.92 4.87
C ILE A 148 -16.92 1.93 6.29
N GLU A 149 -18.22 2.17 6.37
CA GLU A 149 -18.94 2.15 7.63
C GLU A 149 -19.15 0.72 8.14
N ASN A 150 -19.24 0.55 9.45
CA ASN A 150 -19.49 -0.74 10.09
C ASN A 150 -18.49 -1.85 9.68
N SER A 151 -17.26 -1.48 9.38
CA SER A 151 -16.18 -2.40 9.01
C SER A 151 -15.05 -2.30 10.02
N GLY A 152 -14.49 -3.44 10.39
CA GLY A 152 -13.23 -3.57 11.12
C GLY A 152 -12.02 -3.58 10.19
N HIS A 153 -10.90 -4.07 10.71
CA HIS A 153 -9.65 -4.08 9.97
C HIS A 153 -9.72 -4.95 8.70
N TRP A 154 -10.53 -6.01 8.67
CA TRP A 154 -10.56 -6.97 7.56
C TRP A 154 -11.64 -6.61 6.53
N MET A 155 -11.69 -5.35 6.12
CA MET A 155 -12.75 -4.79 5.25
C MET A 155 -13.00 -5.58 3.95
N MET A 156 -11.98 -6.26 3.41
CA MET A 156 -12.11 -7.09 2.21
C MET A 156 -13.04 -8.29 2.42
N ILE A 157 -13.10 -8.80 3.65
CA ILE A 157 -13.96 -9.92 4.07
C ILE A 157 -15.25 -9.39 4.68
N GLU A 158 -15.17 -8.33 5.48
CA GLU A 158 -16.30 -7.80 6.23
C GLU A 158 -17.28 -7.00 5.36
N GLN A 159 -16.78 -6.27 4.35
CA GLN A 159 -17.55 -5.34 3.52
C GLN A 159 -17.12 -5.42 2.05
N THR A 160 -17.08 -6.63 1.49
CA THR A 160 -16.57 -6.90 0.13
C THR A 160 -17.23 -6.05 -0.95
N ASN A 161 -18.55 -5.97 -0.97
CA ASN A 161 -19.30 -5.25 -2.01
C ASN A 161 -19.00 -3.75 -1.98
N GLN A 162 -19.06 -3.13 -0.80
CA GLN A 162 -18.78 -1.70 -0.65
C GLN A 162 -17.33 -1.37 -1.00
N LEU A 163 -16.37 -2.24 -0.64
CA LEU A 163 -14.99 -2.09 -1.08
C LEU A 163 -14.89 -2.14 -2.61
N HIS A 164 -15.51 -3.12 -3.26
CA HIS A 164 -15.48 -3.25 -4.72
C HIS A 164 -16.05 -2.02 -5.44
N GLU A 165 -17.15 -1.44 -4.94
CA GLU A 165 -17.70 -0.19 -5.49
C GLU A 165 -16.66 0.94 -5.50
N TYR A 166 -15.91 1.10 -4.41
CA TYR A 166 -14.85 2.11 -4.32
C TYR A 166 -13.65 1.79 -5.22
N LEU A 167 -13.31 0.52 -5.39
CA LEU A 167 -12.25 0.10 -6.30
C LEU A 167 -12.65 0.37 -7.75
N ASP A 168 -13.87 0.02 -8.16
CA ASP A 168 -14.37 0.21 -9.52
C ASP A 168 -14.44 1.70 -9.87
N GLU A 169 -14.98 2.53 -8.98
CA GLU A 169 -15.01 4.00 -9.13
C GLU A 169 -13.59 4.56 -9.37
N PHE A 170 -12.62 4.12 -8.57
CA PHE A 170 -11.24 4.59 -8.68
C PHE A 170 -10.52 4.08 -9.93
N LEU A 171 -10.71 2.80 -10.29
CA LEU A 171 -10.12 2.23 -11.50
C LEU A 171 -10.66 2.93 -12.75
N GLU A 172 -11.94 3.28 -12.76
CA GLU A 172 -12.55 4.06 -13.85
C GLU A 172 -12.00 5.48 -13.91
N TYR A 173 -11.81 6.15 -12.77
CA TYR A 173 -11.11 7.43 -12.69
C TYR A 173 -9.69 7.36 -13.29
N VAL A 174 -8.92 6.33 -12.94
CA VAL A 174 -7.54 6.16 -13.44
C VAL A 174 -7.50 5.95 -14.96
N LYS A 175 -8.42 5.13 -15.50
CA LYS A 175 -8.53 4.91 -16.96
C LYS A 175 -8.84 6.20 -17.70
N ASN A 176 -9.81 6.97 -17.21
CA ASN A 176 -10.24 8.21 -17.86
C ASN A 176 -9.13 9.28 -17.85
N ASN A 177 -8.38 9.41 -16.76
CA ASN A 177 -7.24 10.32 -16.72
C ASN A 177 -6.10 9.92 -17.66
N GLU A 178 -5.88 8.62 -17.88
CA GLU A 178 -4.90 8.17 -18.87
C GLU A 178 -5.32 8.54 -20.30
N SER A 179 -6.58 8.29 -20.68
CA SER A 179 -7.10 8.65 -21.99
C SER A 179 -6.89 10.13 -22.28
N ILE A 180 -7.18 11.00 -21.29
CA ILE A 180 -6.97 12.45 -21.39
C ILE A 180 -5.47 12.79 -21.58
N LEU A 181 -4.57 12.10 -20.88
CA LEU A 181 -3.12 12.33 -21.03
C LEU A 181 -2.62 11.89 -22.41
N ILE A 182 -3.10 10.75 -22.92
CA ILE A 182 -2.75 10.27 -24.27
C ILE A 182 -3.29 11.22 -25.34
N GLU A 183 -4.54 11.67 -25.22
CA GLU A 183 -5.15 12.63 -26.14
C GLU A 183 -4.40 13.97 -26.15
N LYS A 184 -4.05 14.50 -24.97
CA LYS A 184 -3.21 15.71 -24.87
C LYS A 184 -1.84 15.49 -25.52
N GLN A 185 -1.17 14.36 -25.25
CA GLN A 185 0.11 14.07 -25.88
C GLN A 185 0.00 13.93 -27.41
N GLN A 186 -1.10 13.38 -27.93
CA GLN A 186 -1.35 13.31 -29.38
C GLN A 186 -1.64 14.70 -29.98
N GLN A 187 -2.40 15.56 -29.28
CA GLN A 187 -2.68 16.93 -29.70
C GLN A 187 -1.42 17.81 -29.73
N TYR A 188 -0.44 17.55 -28.85
CA TYR A 188 0.82 18.30 -28.77
C TYR A 188 1.99 17.69 -29.57
N ARG A 189 1.78 16.63 -30.36
CA ARG A 189 2.84 16.14 -31.27
C ARG A 189 2.94 17.06 -32.49
N PRO A 190 4.02 17.84 -32.68
CA PRO A 190 4.28 18.46 -33.97
C PRO A 190 4.43 17.36 -35.02
N TYR A 191 3.81 17.55 -36.18
CA TYR A 191 3.84 16.62 -37.32
C TYR A 191 5.28 16.16 -37.63
N TYR A 192 5.66 14.97 -37.18
CA TYR A 192 6.80 14.26 -37.74
C TYR A 192 6.27 13.38 -38.86
N TYR A 193 6.70 13.69 -40.10
CA TYR A 193 6.43 12.87 -41.27
C TYR A 193 6.89 11.44 -41.03
N ARG A 194 5.97 10.49 -41.21
CA ARG A 194 6.27 9.07 -41.26
C ARG A 194 7.05 8.80 -42.56
N TYR A 195 8.35 8.54 -42.46
CA TYR A 195 9.12 8.08 -43.61
C TYR A 195 8.58 6.70 -44.02
N GLN A 196 7.88 6.62 -45.16
CA GLN A 196 7.56 5.34 -45.78
C GLN A 196 8.84 4.83 -46.46
N SER A 197 9.40 3.72 -46.00
CA SER A 197 10.47 3.03 -46.70
C SER A 197 9.91 2.48 -48.03
N LYS A 198 10.25 3.14 -49.14
CA LYS A 198 10.27 2.50 -50.45
C LYS A 198 11.55 1.68 -50.52
N GLU A 199 11.47 0.38 -50.22
CA GLU A 199 12.51 -0.55 -50.66
C GLU A 199 12.08 -1.26 -51.94
N ASN A 200 13.04 -1.26 -52.86
CA ASN A 200 12.92 -1.45 -54.27
C ASN A 200 12.75 -2.93 -54.64
N LYS A 201 11.94 -3.16 -55.67
CA LYS A 201 12.08 -4.33 -56.54
C LYS A 201 13.45 -4.27 -57.21
N ALA A 202 14.33 -5.22 -56.93
CA ALA A 202 15.45 -5.56 -57.80
C ALA A 202 15.23 -6.98 -58.33
N LYS A 203 15.00 -7.06 -59.64
CA LYS A 203 15.05 -8.28 -60.44
C LYS A 203 16.52 -8.68 -60.63
N LEU A 204 16.81 -9.97 -60.50
CA LEU A 204 17.80 -10.70 -61.31
C LEU A 204 17.11 -11.98 -61.79
#